data_AF-A0A9P6RA13-F1
#
_entry.id   AF-A0A9P6RA13-F1
#
_cell.length_a   1.000
_cell.length_b   1.000
_cell.length_c   1.000
_cell.angle_alpha   90.00
_cell.angle_beta   90.00
_cell.angle_gamma   90.00
#
_symmetry.space_group_name_H-M   'P 1'
#
loop_
_entity.id
_entity.type
_entity.pdbx_description
1 polymer ?
#
loop_
_entity_poly.entity_id
_entity_poly.type
_entity_poly.pdbx_seq_one_letter_code
_entity_poly.pdbx_strand_id
1 'polypeptide(L)'
;MTLRRFPWKLAKRDTDPSFEMFANVSGAGKTRLLKLMPRESRPILSRMLEVNPSKRALMTEVLEDSWVKNIEACTLQTSCLYHPHHLGEGPFDIWNANPKPRFDQPGRPVEVDSDEEDENDIAIKPAAVLGASQMPVAPVH
;
A
#
# COMPACT_ATOMS: atom_id res chain seq x y z
N MET A 1 1.11 8.38 7.01
CA MET A 1 1.47 9.46 6.07
C MET A 1 2.73 9.05 5.33
N THR A 2 2.67 8.92 4.01
CA THR A 2 3.83 8.64 3.16
C THR A 2 4.29 9.93 2.49
N LEU A 3 5.61 10.09 2.35
CA LEU A 3 6.21 11.23 1.67
C LEU A 3 5.83 11.16 0.17
N ARG A 4 5.09 12.15 -0.35
CA ARG A 4 4.76 12.19 -1.79
C ARG A 4 5.90 12.70 -2.66
N ARG A 5 6.67 13.66 -2.14
CA ARG A 5 7.80 14.29 -2.83
C ARG A 5 8.88 14.61 -1.81
N PHE A 6 10.11 14.62 -2.26
CA PHE A 6 11.22 15.01 -1.41
C PHE A 6 11.18 16.51 -1.08
N PRO A 7 11.53 16.95 0.14
CA PRO A 7 11.28 18.32 0.58
C PRO A 7 12.12 19.40 -0.13
N TRP A 8 13.25 19.02 -0.74
CA TRP A 8 14.14 19.91 -1.47
C TRP A 8 14.34 19.44 -2.90
N LYS A 9 14.61 20.40 -3.78
CA LYS A 9 14.95 20.13 -5.19
C LYS A 9 16.46 20.08 -5.39
N LEU A 10 17.20 20.88 -4.62
CA LEU A 10 18.65 21.01 -4.73
C LEU A 10 19.29 20.80 -3.36
N ALA A 11 20.35 19.99 -3.30
CA ALA A 11 21.13 19.76 -2.08
C ALA A 11 22.17 20.88 -1.86
N LYS A 12 21.72 22.14 -1.82
CA LYS A 12 22.56 23.32 -1.59
C LYS A 12 22.01 24.12 -0.43
N ARG A 13 22.84 24.34 0.61
CA ARG A 13 22.43 25.07 1.83
C ARG A 13 21.99 26.50 1.52
N ASP A 14 22.73 27.19 0.66
CA ASP A 14 22.49 28.60 0.37
C ASP A 14 21.30 28.84 -0.59
N THR A 15 20.86 27.79 -1.30
CA THR A 15 19.84 27.92 -2.36
C THR A 15 18.48 27.37 -1.93
N ASP A 16 18.44 26.29 -1.17
CA ASP A 16 17.21 25.58 -0.82
C ASP A 16 17.02 25.56 0.71
N PRO A 17 16.10 26.38 1.26
CA PRO A 17 15.86 26.45 2.71
C PRO A 17 15.45 25.10 3.31
N SER A 18 14.77 24.24 2.54
CA SER A 18 14.38 22.92 3.01
C SER A 18 15.60 22.02 3.21
N PHE A 19 16.60 22.12 2.34
CA PHE A 19 17.86 21.40 2.50
C PHE A 19 18.69 21.97 3.65
N GLU A 20 18.71 23.29 3.82
CA GLU A 20 19.37 23.93 4.96
C GLU A 20 18.82 23.41 6.29
N MET A 21 17.49 23.39 6.45
CA MET A 21 16.82 22.85 7.64
C MET A 21 17.18 21.38 7.89
N PHE A 22 17.32 20.59 6.82
CA PHE A 22 17.73 19.19 6.92
C PHE A 22 19.20 19.05 7.38
N ALA A 23 20.09 19.86 6.81
CA ALA A 23 21.53 19.79 7.04
C ALA A 23 22.01 20.51 8.31
N ASN A 24 21.12 21.20 9.01
CA ASN A 24 21.41 21.90 10.26
C ASN A 24 21.84 20.92 11.37
N VAL A 25 22.83 21.34 12.16
CA VAL A 25 23.42 20.61 13.29
C VAL A 25 22.38 20.22 14.35
N SER A 26 21.31 21.00 14.51
CA SER A 26 20.23 20.69 15.44
C SER A 26 19.54 19.35 15.16
N GLY A 27 19.61 18.84 13.92
CA GLY A 27 19.03 17.55 13.54
C GLY A 27 17.50 17.51 13.51
N ALA A 28 16.81 18.55 13.97
CA ALA A 28 15.35 18.62 14.01
C ALA A 28 14.70 18.43 12.63
N GLY A 29 15.28 19.04 11.57
CA GLY A 29 14.82 18.85 10.18
C GLY A 29 14.99 17.41 9.70
N LYS A 30 16.15 16.80 9.96
CA LYS A 30 16.44 15.38 9.66
C LYS A 30 15.44 14.46 10.34
N THR A 31 15.19 14.64 11.64
CA THR A 31 14.22 13.83 12.39
C THR A 31 12.79 14.00 11.88
N ARG A 32 12.37 15.23 11.53
CA ARG A 32 11.04 15.49 10.96
C ARG A 32 10.84 14.75 9.64
N LEU A 33 11.85 14.74 8.76
CA LEU A 33 11.81 13.99 7.51
C LEU A 33 11.74 12.48 7.76
N LEU A 34 12.58 11.94 8.64
CA LEU A 34 12.59 10.50 8.95
C LEU A 34 11.28 10.02 9.57
N LYS A 35 10.56 10.87 10.31
CA LYS A 35 9.23 10.54 10.85
C LYS A 35 8.17 10.30 9.78
N LEU A 36 8.35 10.82 8.57
CA LEU A 36 7.46 10.59 7.42
C LEU A 36 7.70 9.22 6.74
N MET A 37 8.77 8.52 7.14
CA MET A 37 9.14 7.20 6.61
C MET A 37 8.71 6.08 7.57
N PRO A 38 8.53 4.84 7.06
CA PRO A 38 8.29 3.65 7.86
C PRO A 38 9.35 3.47 8.95
N ARG A 39 8.95 3.03 10.14
CA ARG A 39 9.81 3.01 11.33
C ARG A 39 11.06 2.14 11.12
N GLU A 40 10.89 1.05 10.41
CA GLU A 40 11.86 0.00 10.11
C GLU A 40 12.93 0.50 9.12
N SER A 41 12.55 1.38 8.20
CA SER A 41 13.44 1.95 7.18
C SER A 41 14.30 3.12 7.67
N ARG A 42 13.89 3.78 8.77
CA ARG A 42 14.57 4.97 9.31
C ARG A 42 16.08 4.81 9.54
N PRO A 43 16.60 3.72 10.15
CA PRO A 43 18.03 3.61 10.42
C PRO A 43 18.86 3.64 9.13
N ILE A 44 18.48 2.87 8.11
CA ILE A 44 19.25 2.82 6.86
C ILE A 44 19.09 4.11 6.04
N LEU A 45 17.86 4.63 5.92
CA LEU A 45 17.61 5.89 5.19
C LEU A 45 18.31 7.09 5.83
N SER A 46 18.44 7.11 7.16
CA SER A 46 19.20 8.14 7.89
C SER A 46 20.69 8.14 7.52
N ARG A 47 21.27 6.95 7.29
CA ARG A 47 22.67 6.81 6.85
C ARG A 47 22.85 7.10 5.37
N MET A 48 21.86 6.76 4.53
CA MET A 48 21.87 7.09 3.10
C MET A 48 21.78 8.60 2.86
N LEU A 49 21.01 9.31 3.68
CA LEU A 49 20.83 10.76 3.60
C LEU A 49 21.87 11.55 4.39
N GLU A 50 23.00 10.95 4.75
CA GLU A 50 24.07 11.65 5.46
C GLU A 50 24.68 12.77 4.58
N VAL A 51 24.80 13.97 5.15
CA VAL A 51 25.26 15.16 4.42
C VAL A 51 26.75 15.02 4.09
N ASN A 52 27.54 14.51 5.03
CA ASN A 52 28.95 14.22 4.78
C ASN A 52 29.08 12.93 3.95
N PRO A 53 29.64 12.99 2.74
CA PRO A 53 29.75 11.81 1.87
C PRO A 53 30.64 10.71 2.46
N SER A 54 31.66 11.05 3.25
CA SER A 54 32.56 10.08 3.87
C SER A 54 31.90 9.25 4.97
N LYS A 55 30.77 9.73 5.52
CA LYS A 55 29.99 9.03 6.56
C LYS A 55 28.71 8.41 5.99
N ARG A 56 28.46 8.57 4.70
CA ARG A 56 27.26 8.07 4.03
C ARG A 56 27.35 6.55 3.88
N ALA A 57 26.22 5.88 4.02
CA ALA A 57 26.15 4.44 3.81
C ALA A 57 26.66 4.05 2.41
N LEU A 58 27.48 3.00 2.37
CA LEU A 58 27.91 2.38 1.12
C LEU A 58 26.84 1.45 0.57
N MET A 59 26.90 1.15 -0.73
CA MET A 59 25.93 0.25 -1.35
C MET A 59 25.94 -1.15 -0.70
N THR A 60 27.12 -1.66 -0.35
CA THR A 60 27.26 -2.95 0.35
C THR A 60 26.52 -2.96 1.68
N GLU A 61 26.69 -1.92 2.49
CA GLU A 61 25.98 -1.76 3.77
C GLU A 61 24.46 -1.66 3.58
N VAL A 62 24.02 -0.98 2.52
CA VAL A 62 22.59 -0.84 2.19
C VAL A 62 21.97 -2.18 1.81
N LEU A 63 22.64 -2.97 0.97
CA LEU A 63 22.16 -4.30 0.57
C LEU A 63 22.23 -5.31 1.72
N GLU A 64 23.10 -5.09 2.69
CA GLU A 64 23.23 -5.95 3.87
C GLU A 64 22.19 -5.66 4.95
N ASP A 65 21.52 -4.50 4.90
CA ASP A 65 20.53 -4.07 5.87
C ASP A 65 19.30 -5.00 5.91
N SER A 66 18.87 -5.34 7.13
CA SER A 66 17.76 -6.28 7.35
C SER A 66 16.43 -5.82 6.76
N TRP A 67 16.13 -4.52 6.77
CA TRP A 67 14.90 -4.00 6.19
C TRP A 67 14.97 -4.06 4.67
N VAL A 68 16.11 -3.68 4.08
CA VAL A 68 16.32 -3.72 2.62
C VAL A 68 16.23 -5.16 2.09
N LYS A 69 16.85 -6.13 2.76
CA LYS A 69 16.81 -7.56 2.38
C LYS A 69 15.40 -8.16 2.36
N ASN A 70 14.51 -7.63 3.20
CA ASN A 70 13.14 -8.11 3.30
C ASN A 70 12.20 -7.49 2.25
N ILE A 71 12.69 -6.57 1.42
CA ILE A 71 11.88 -6.00 0.33
C ILE A 71 11.80 -7.03 -0.79
N GLU A 72 10.58 -7.48 -1.08
CA GLU A 72 10.34 -8.36 -2.22
C GLU A 72 10.68 -7.63 -3.53
N ALA A 73 11.61 -8.21 -4.29
CA ALA A 73 12.05 -7.69 -5.57
C ALA A 73 12.00 -8.80 -6.63
N CYS A 74 11.69 -8.40 -7.85
CA CYS A 74 11.64 -9.32 -8.98
C CYS A 74 13.02 -9.53 -9.59
N THR A 75 13.23 -10.73 -10.07
CA THR A 75 14.40 -11.13 -10.86
C THR A 75 13.92 -11.61 -12.23
N LEU A 76 14.86 -11.90 -13.12
CA LEU A 76 14.54 -12.46 -14.44
C LEU A 76 13.89 -13.84 -14.35
N GLN A 77 14.07 -14.55 -13.23
CA GLN A 77 13.50 -15.88 -13.01
C GLN A 77 12.27 -15.89 -12.11
N THR A 78 12.13 -14.88 -11.24
CA THR A 78 11.10 -14.88 -10.19
C THR A 78 10.39 -13.53 -10.14
N SER A 79 9.08 -13.55 -10.33
CA SER A 79 8.22 -12.38 -10.12
C SER A 79 7.47 -12.47 -8.80
N CYS A 80 7.26 -11.31 -8.16
CA CYS A 80 6.56 -11.19 -6.89
C CYS A 80 5.05 -10.98 -7.09
N LEU A 81 4.23 -11.29 -6.09
CA LEU A 81 2.78 -11.30 -6.24
C LEU A 81 2.13 -9.90 -6.09
N TYR A 82 2.75 -8.96 -5.40
CA TYR A 82 2.02 -7.77 -4.94
C TYR A 82 2.43 -6.45 -5.62
N HIS A 83 3.07 -6.51 -6.80
CA HIS A 83 3.37 -5.31 -7.58
C HIS A 83 3.41 -5.55 -9.11
N PRO A 84 3.32 -4.48 -9.92
CA PRO A 84 3.45 -4.57 -11.38
C PRO A 84 4.87 -4.91 -11.84
N HIS A 85 5.00 -5.90 -12.72
CA HIS A 85 6.29 -6.31 -13.31
C HIS A 85 6.58 -5.55 -14.60
N HIS A 86 7.81 -5.04 -14.71
CA HIS A 86 8.34 -4.42 -15.93
C HIS A 86 9.58 -5.16 -16.47
N LEU A 87 9.99 -6.27 -15.83
CA LEU A 87 11.14 -7.07 -16.25
C LEU A 87 10.65 -8.29 -17.04
N GLY A 88 11.10 -8.41 -18.30
CA GLY A 88 10.80 -9.55 -19.18
C GLY A 88 9.66 -9.26 -20.16
N GLU A 89 10.00 -9.11 -21.44
CA GLU A 89 9.13 -9.45 -22.57
C GLU A 89 9.61 -10.79 -23.14
N GLY A 90 9.71 -11.79 -22.29
CA GLY A 90 10.20 -13.12 -22.61
C GLY A 90 9.06 -14.06 -23.03
N PRO A 91 9.27 -14.98 -23.98
CA PRO A 91 8.25 -15.95 -24.41
C PRO A 91 7.69 -16.88 -23.32
N PHE A 92 8.27 -16.87 -22.12
CA PHE A 92 7.85 -17.67 -20.95
C PHE A 92 7.01 -16.87 -19.94
N ASP A 93 6.73 -15.59 -20.19
CA ASP A 93 5.93 -14.72 -19.30
C ASP A 93 4.41 -14.97 -19.38
N ILE A 94 4.00 -16.08 -20.01
CA ILE A 94 2.60 -16.44 -20.30
C ILE A 94 1.80 -16.83 -19.04
N TRP A 95 2.46 -17.07 -17.90
CA TRP A 95 1.78 -17.51 -16.67
C TRP A 95 2.15 -16.69 -15.44
N ASN A 96 2.14 -15.36 -15.54
CA ASN A 96 1.99 -14.59 -14.30
C ASN A 96 0.51 -14.58 -13.90
N ALA A 97 0.13 -15.54 -13.04
CA ALA A 97 -1.21 -15.70 -12.51
C ALA A 97 -1.64 -14.56 -11.57
N ASN A 98 -0.81 -13.54 -11.38
CA ASN A 98 -1.20 -12.40 -10.57
C ASN A 98 -1.99 -11.37 -11.38
N PRO A 99 -3.30 -11.19 -11.12
CA PRO A 99 -4.05 -10.14 -11.76
C PRO A 99 -3.42 -8.80 -11.36
N LYS A 100 -3.00 -8.02 -12.37
CA LYS A 100 -2.61 -6.61 -12.19
C LYS A 100 -3.55 -5.98 -11.16
N PRO A 101 -3.06 -5.34 -10.08
CA PRO A 101 -3.94 -4.62 -9.17
C PRO A 101 -4.70 -3.57 -10.00
N ARG A 102 -5.96 -3.86 -10.34
CA ARG A 102 -6.84 -3.01 -11.14
C ARG A 102 -7.24 -1.82 -10.28
N PHE A 103 -6.38 -0.81 -10.22
CA PHE A 103 -6.71 0.45 -9.57
C PHE A 103 -7.66 1.32 -10.43
N ASP A 104 -7.90 0.94 -11.69
CA ASP A 104 -8.62 1.77 -12.67
C ASP A 104 -9.75 1.01 -13.41
N GLN A 105 -10.78 0.52 -12.71
CA GLN A 105 -12.06 0.25 -13.39
C GLN A 105 -13.19 1.07 -12.78
N PRO A 106 -13.84 1.97 -13.56
CA PRO A 106 -15.16 2.47 -13.20
C PRO A 106 -16.12 1.27 -13.18
N GLY A 107 -16.93 1.17 -12.13
CA GLY A 107 -17.66 -0.03 -11.73
C GLY A 107 -18.31 -0.81 -12.88
N ARG A 108 -18.01 -2.10 -12.94
CA ARG A 108 -18.77 -3.06 -13.77
C ARG A 108 -19.88 -3.68 -12.92
N PRO A 109 -21.13 -3.79 -13.43
CA PRO A 109 -22.24 -4.40 -12.72
C PRO A 109 -21.97 -5.87 -12.38
N VAL A 110 -22.47 -6.30 -11.22
CA VAL A 110 -22.44 -7.68 -10.74
C VAL A 110 -23.29 -8.54 -11.68
N GLU A 111 -22.69 -9.52 -12.36
CA GLU A 111 -23.41 -10.54 -13.11
C GLU A 111 -24.02 -11.53 -12.10
N VAL A 112 -25.34 -11.71 -12.19
CA VAL A 112 -26.13 -12.60 -11.33
C VAL A 112 -25.99 -14.02 -11.89
N ASP A 113 -25.51 -14.94 -11.06
CA ASP A 113 -25.43 -16.37 -11.35
C ASP A 113 -26.81 -16.92 -11.71
N SER A 114 -26.87 -17.63 -12.83
CA SER A 114 -28.07 -18.28 -13.35
C SER A 114 -28.04 -19.73 -12.90
N ASP A 115 -28.56 -20.00 -11.70
CA ASP A 115 -28.93 -21.37 -11.33
C ASP A 115 -30.30 -21.68 -11.96
N GLU A 116 -30.26 -22.53 -12.99
CA GLU A 116 -31.42 -23.28 -13.47
C GLU A 116 -31.86 -24.28 -12.40
N GLU A 117 -33.04 -24.09 -11.79
CA GLU A 117 -33.85 -25.20 -11.28
C GLU A 117 -35.36 -24.94 -11.52
N ASP A 118 -35.89 -25.76 -12.43
CA ASP A 118 -37.21 -26.39 -12.51
C ASP A 118 -38.51 -25.56 -12.40
N GLU A 119 -39.18 -25.51 -13.55
CA GLU A 119 -40.60 -25.23 -13.77
C GLU A 119 -41.48 -26.38 -13.23
N ASN A 120 -42.34 -26.15 -12.24
CA ASN A 120 -43.69 -26.73 -12.26
C ASN A 120 -44.72 -26.10 -11.28
N ASP A 121 -45.89 -25.79 -11.85
CA ASP A 121 -47.26 -25.80 -11.30
C ASP A 121 -47.70 -24.91 -10.12
N ILE A 122 -48.29 -23.76 -10.50
CA ILE A 122 -49.63 -23.23 -10.18
C ILE A 122 -50.33 -23.76 -8.89
N ALA A 123 -50.49 -22.90 -7.87
CA ALA A 123 -51.74 -22.77 -7.09
C ALA A 123 -51.82 -21.46 -6.30
N ILE A 124 -52.81 -20.62 -6.64
CA ILE A 124 -53.28 -19.46 -5.87
C ILE A 124 -54.08 -19.95 -4.65
N LYS A 125 -53.82 -19.48 -3.42
CA LYS A 125 -54.82 -19.26 -2.33
C LYS A 125 -54.34 -18.22 -1.27
N PRO A 126 -55.27 -17.58 -0.51
CA PRO A 126 -55.17 -16.17 -0.13
C PRO A 126 -54.80 -15.89 1.34
N ALA A 127 -54.71 -14.58 1.63
CA ALA A 127 -54.40 -13.91 2.88
C ALA A 127 -55.10 -14.44 4.15
N ALA A 128 -54.36 -14.41 5.27
CA ALA A 128 -54.92 -14.35 6.61
C ALA A 128 -54.21 -13.26 7.44
N VAL A 129 -55.04 -12.38 7.98
CA VAL A 129 -54.79 -11.29 8.93
C VAL A 129 -54.40 -11.84 10.30
N LEU A 130 -53.97 -10.94 11.21
CA LEU A 130 -53.83 -11.03 12.69
C LEU A 130 -52.36 -11.13 13.12
N GLY A 131 -51.81 -10.30 14.00
CA GLY A 131 -52.34 -9.23 14.83
C GLY A 131 -51.17 -8.64 15.63
N ALA A 132 -51.25 -7.36 15.96
CA ALA A 132 -50.24 -6.65 16.74
C ALA A 132 -50.16 -7.20 18.19
N SER A 133 -48.95 -7.23 18.77
CA SER A 133 -48.82 -7.02 20.21
C SER A 133 -47.47 -6.42 20.59
N GLN A 134 -47.55 -5.48 21.51
CA GLN A 134 -46.57 -4.52 21.99
C GLN A 134 -45.46 -5.12 22.86
N MET A 135 -44.41 -4.30 23.01
CA MET A 135 -43.25 -4.44 23.88
C MET A 135 -43.61 -4.55 25.37
N PRO A 136 -42.62 -4.95 26.20
CA PRO A 136 -42.41 -4.21 27.44
C PRO A 136 -40.96 -3.72 27.63
N VAL A 137 -40.88 -2.48 28.10
CA VAL A 137 -39.68 -1.78 28.59
C VAL A 137 -39.34 -2.29 29.99
N ALA A 138 -38.06 -2.54 30.29
CA ALA A 138 -37.57 -2.89 31.62
C ALA A 138 -36.92 -1.68 32.32
N PRO A 139 -36.94 -1.62 33.67
CA PRO A 139 -36.76 -0.38 34.41
C PRO A 139 -35.34 -0.15 34.92
N VAL A 140 -35.13 1.13 35.23
CA VAL A 140 -33.98 1.77 35.86
C VAL A 140 -33.74 1.25 37.28
N HIS A 141 -32.48 1.09 37.65
CA HIS A 141 -32.01 1.42 38.99
C HIS A 141 -30.63 2.07 38.96
#